data_AF-A0AAQ4PP20-F1
#
_entry.id   AF-A0AAQ4PP20-F1
#
_cell.length_a   1.000
_cell.length_b   1.000
_cell.length_c   1.000
_cell.angle_alpha   90.00
_cell.angle_beta   90.00
_cell.angle_gamma   90.00
#
_symmetry.space_group_name_H-M   'P 1'
#
loop_
_entity.id
_entity.type
_entity.pdbx_description
1 polymer ?
#
loop_
_entity_poly.entity_id
_entity_poly.type
_entity_poly.pdbx_seq_one_letter_code
_entity_poly.pdbx_strand_id
1 'polypeptide(L)'
;MSGGATRHENKEPPTVKDNKLQNEEAGVLQWEAAPQQQVRALLSKAEDQLPLEMTKILGFSNAHVCMKEAALLDYYVCGLWWAKETNFTPEQTSFSMAVMQRLLDNIREKRMPLVENLMEFAKALGAASQCRTSEEYTTPLLEEEEARELITYIRNSLFQKYRLYELLFTTSREELLTGTERTIEVFGCQGVQGLPTHLYSQ
;
A
#
# COMPACT_ATOMS: atom_id res chain seq x y z
N MET A 1 34.87 -55.94 55.07
CA MET A 1 34.04 -55.03 55.90
C MET A 1 34.83 -53.74 56.12
N SER A 2 34.35 -52.65 55.51
CA SER A 2 34.68 -51.21 55.68
C SER A 2 34.12 -50.56 54.39
N GLY A 3 33.02 -49.81 54.37
CA GLY A 3 32.76 -48.56 55.10
C GLY A 3 33.58 -47.45 54.45
N GLY A 4 33.09 -46.39 53.80
CA GLY A 4 31.77 -45.83 53.51
C GLY A 4 31.97 -44.46 52.81
N ALA A 5 30.87 -43.83 52.39
CA ALA A 5 30.67 -42.39 52.10
C ALA A 5 31.20 -41.75 50.78
N THR A 6 30.27 -41.62 49.83
CA THR A 6 29.81 -40.39 49.12
C THR A 6 30.81 -39.38 48.54
N ARG A 7 30.76 -39.21 47.20
CA ARG A 7 30.82 -37.91 46.51
C ARG A 7 30.09 -38.01 45.16
N HIS A 8 28.81 -37.64 45.12
CA HIS A 8 28.11 -37.41 43.85
C HIS A 8 28.28 -35.95 43.46
N GLU A 9 29.00 -35.74 42.37
CA GLU A 9 29.22 -34.47 41.69
C GLU A 9 27.92 -34.09 40.95
N ASN A 10 27.22 -33.07 41.45
CA ASN A 10 26.12 -32.46 40.72
C ASN A 10 26.71 -31.66 39.54
N LYS A 11 26.59 -32.21 38.32
CA LYS A 11 26.73 -31.43 37.09
C LYS A 11 25.45 -30.61 36.90
N GLU A 12 25.57 -29.29 37.07
CA GLU A 12 24.61 -28.33 36.53
C GLU A 12 24.58 -28.47 35.00
N PRO A 13 23.41 -28.66 34.36
CA PRO A 13 23.27 -28.42 32.93
C PRO A 13 23.14 -26.90 32.66
N PRO A 14 23.68 -26.42 31.53
CA PRO A 14 23.82 -25.00 31.26
C PRO A 14 22.46 -24.31 31.07
N THR A 15 22.43 -23.10 31.60
CA THR A 15 21.40 -22.06 31.51
C THR A 15 20.68 -22.02 30.16
N VAL A 16 19.36 -22.26 30.21
CA VAL A 16 18.41 -21.87 29.17
C VAL A 16 18.30 -20.34 29.17
N LYS A 17 19.21 -19.70 28.46
CA LYS A 17 19.06 -18.32 27.98
C LYS A 17 19.31 -18.40 26.49
N ASP A 18 18.22 -18.41 25.74
CA ASP A 18 18.08 -17.95 24.34
C ASP A 18 16.90 -18.70 23.72
N ASN A 19 15.69 -18.25 24.07
CA ASN A 19 14.48 -18.48 23.26
C ASN A 19 13.52 -17.29 23.46
N LYS A 20 14.09 -16.09 23.62
CA LYS A 20 13.37 -14.82 23.70
C LYS A 20 13.80 -13.92 22.55
N LEU A 21 13.74 -14.45 21.34
CA LEU A 21 13.78 -13.70 20.10
C LEU A 21 13.13 -14.61 19.03
N GLN A 22 12.13 -14.10 18.31
CA GLN A 22 11.22 -14.81 17.38
C GLN A 22 9.88 -15.26 17.97
N ASN A 23 9.12 -14.36 18.59
CA ASN A 23 7.67 -14.53 18.63
C ASN A 23 6.90 -13.19 18.69
N GLU A 24 7.36 -12.21 17.90
CA GLU A 24 6.59 -11.01 17.62
C GLU A 24 6.51 -10.89 16.09
N GLU A 25 5.27 -10.78 15.58
CA GLU A 25 4.87 -10.68 14.15
C GLU A 25 4.59 -11.97 13.34
N ALA A 26 4.04 -13.03 13.96
CA ALA A 26 3.39 -14.12 13.22
C ALA A 26 1.87 -13.92 13.05
N GLY A 27 1.39 -12.68 13.17
CA GLY A 27 -0.01 -12.33 12.95
C GLY A 27 -0.29 -12.06 11.48
N VAL A 28 -1.40 -12.59 10.96
CA VAL A 28 -1.88 -12.20 9.63
C VAL A 28 -2.21 -10.72 9.63
N LEU A 29 -1.71 -10.00 8.62
CA LEU A 29 -1.92 -8.56 8.45
C LEU A 29 -3.42 -8.21 8.45
N GLN A 30 -3.76 -7.10 9.09
CA GLN A 30 -5.11 -6.51 9.10
C GLN A 30 -5.03 -5.06 8.65
N TRP A 31 -6.10 -4.60 7.99
CA TRP A 31 -6.11 -3.25 7.45
C TRP A 31 -6.51 -2.25 8.54
N GLU A 32 -5.51 -1.61 9.13
CA GLU A 32 -5.70 -0.68 10.26
C GLU A 32 -6.56 0.55 9.92
N ALA A 33 -6.63 0.94 8.63
CA ALA A 33 -7.42 2.09 8.22
C ALA A 33 -8.95 1.84 8.30
N ALA A 34 -9.39 0.58 8.28
CA ALA A 34 -10.81 0.24 8.33
C ALA A 34 -11.08 -1.03 9.15
N PRO A 35 -11.86 -0.96 10.25
CA PRO A 35 -12.30 -2.14 10.99
C PRO A 35 -13.10 -3.12 10.11
N GLN A 36 -13.14 -4.39 10.51
CA GLN A 36 -13.85 -5.46 9.78
C GLN A 36 -15.31 -5.12 9.42
N GLN A 37 -16.04 -4.46 10.33
CA GLN A 37 -17.41 -4.00 10.05
C GLN A 37 -17.47 -2.95 8.94
N GLN A 38 -16.47 -2.06 8.87
CA GLN A 38 -16.37 -1.06 7.83
C GLN A 38 -15.99 -1.70 6.49
N VAL A 39 -15.09 -2.69 6.49
CA VAL A 39 -14.78 -3.48 5.28
C VAL A 39 -16.03 -4.17 4.72
N ARG A 40 -16.85 -4.79 5.58
CA ARG A 40 -18.15 -5.36 5.18
C ARG A 40 -19.07 -4.33 4.56
N ALA A 41 -19.18 -3.15 5.18
CA ALA A 41 -20.00 -2.07 4.66
C ALA A 41 -19.49 -1.57 3.29
N LEU A 42 -18.17 -1.48 3.11
CA LEU A 42 -17.54 -1.08 1.85
C LEU A 42 -17.83 -2.08 0.72
N LEU A 43 -17.71 -3.39 0.99
CA LEU A 43 -18.01 -4.44 0.01
C LEU A 43 -19.48 -4.43 -0.45
N SER A 44 -20.39 -3.95 0.39
CA SER A 44 -21.82 -3.82 0.06
C SER A 44 -22.18 -2.60 -0.80
N LYS A 45 -21.25 -1.64 -0.98
CA LYS A 45 -21.52 -0.40 -1.72
C LYS A 45 -21.48 -0.59 -3.23
N ALA A 46 -22.18 0.32 -3.90
CA ALA A 46 -22.09 0.50 -5.35
C ALA A 46 -20.78 1.22 -5.74
N GLU A 47 -20.38 1.07 -7.00
CA GLU A 47 -19.11 1.56 -7.55
C GLU A 47 -18.96 3.09 -7.40
N ASP A 48 -20.02 3.84 -7.63
CA ASP A 48 -20.07 5.31 -7.58
C ASP A 48 -19.86 5.89 -6.18
N GLN A 49 -20.19 5.12 -5.14
CA GLN A 49 -20.07 5.54 -3.73
C GLN A 49 -18.71 5.19 -3.13
N LEU A 50 -17.97 4.29 -3.75
CA LEU A 50 -16.72 3.73 -3.22
C LEU A 50 -15.59 4.77 -3.12
N PRO A 51 -15.34 5.63 -4.14
CA PRO A 51 -14.27 6.63 -4.06
C PRO A 51 -14.47 7.62 -2.92
N LEU A 52 -15.71 8.07 -2.68
CA LEU A 52 -16.00 9.04 -1.63
C LEU A 52 -15.74 8.48 -0.24
N GLU A 53 -16.13 7.23 0.02
CA GLU A 53 -15.91 6.58 1.31
C GLU A 53 -14.44 6.24 1.52
N MET A 54 -13.75 5.77 0.48
CA MET A 54 -12.32 5.52 0.53
C MET A 54 -11.51 6.79 0.79
N THR A 55 -11.91 7.92 0.23
CA THR A 55 -11.29 9.23 0.50
C THR A 55 -11.32 9.56 2.00
N LYS A 56 -12.46 9.32 2.66
CA LYS A 56 -12.61 9.58 4.10
C LYS A 56 -11.75 8.64 4.94
N ILE A 57 -11.73 7.34 4.60
CA ILE A 57 -10.95 6.32 5.30
C ILE A 57 -9.45 6.61 5.21
N LEU A 58 -8.97 6.99 4.02
CA LEU A 58 -7.56 7.26 3.77
C LEU A 58 -7.13 8.66 4.21
N GLY A 59 -8.07 9.51 4.64
CA GLY A 59 -7.79 10.89 5.05
C GLY A 59 -7.32 11.79 3.90
N PHE A 60 -7.65 11.46 2.66
CA PHE A 60 -7.31 12.28 1.50
C PHE A 60 -8.24 13.48 1.41
N SER A 61 -7.67 14.67 1.26
CA SER A 61 -8.42 15.94 1.21
C SER A 61 -8.24 16.68 -0.10
N ASN A 62 -7.18 16.34 -0.84
CA ASN A 62 -6.73 17.04 -2.03
C ASN A 62 -6.70 16.12 -3.26
N ALA A 63 -7.31 14.94 -3.23
CA ALA A 63 -7.31 14.01 -4.37
C ALA A 63 -7.80 14.63 -5.70
N HIS A 64 -8.59 15.70 -5.67
CA HIS A 64 -9.03 16.44 -6.86
C HIS A 64 -7.95 17.37 -7.48
N VAL A 65 -6.89 17.71 -6.74
CA VAL A 65 -5.81 18.63 -7.15
C VAL A 65 -4.40 18.06 -6.96
N CYS A 66 -4.26 16.97 -6.21
CA CYS A 66 -3.01 16.29 -5.87
C CYS A 66 -2.96 14.95 -6.60
N MET A 67 -2.12 14.86 -7.64
CA MET A 67 -1.93 13.63 -8.42
C MET A 67 -1.52 12.43 -7.55
N LYS A 68 -0.72 12.66 -6.51
CA LYS A 68 -0.33 11.61 -5.57
C LYS A 68 -1.53 11.03 -4.82
N GLU A 69 -2.35 11.89 -4.21
CA GLU A 69 -3.57 11.42 -3.52
C GLU A 69 -4.55 10.77 -4.50
N ALA A 70 -4.70 11.33 -5.71
CA ALA A 70 -5.57 10.77 -6.75
C ALA A 70 -5.14 9.35 -7.14
N ALA A 71 -3.85 9.14 -7.43
CA ALA A 71 -3.32 7.84 -7.83
C ALA A 71 -3.40 6.80 -6.71
N LEU A 72 -3.20 7.22 -5.45
CA LEU A 72 -3.36 6.32 -4.30
C LEU A 72 -4.83 5.96 -4.08
N LEU A 73 -5.73 6.94 -4.19
CA LEU A 73 -7.17 6.69 -4.07
C LEU A 73 -7.64 5.69 -5.12
N ASP A 74 -7.26 5.90 -6.38
CA ASP A 74 -7.58 5.01 -7.49
C ASP A 74 -7.06 3.58 -7.23
N TYR A 75 -5.81 3.46 -6.77
CA TYR A 75 -5.22 2.16 -6.42
C TYR A 75 -6.01 1.39 -5.36
N TYR A 76 -6.38 2.05 -4.26
CA TYR A 76 -7.14 1.38 -3.19
C TYR A 76 -8.60 1.11 -3.57
N VAL A 77 -9.25 2.01 -4.31
CA VAL A 77 -10.61 1.80 -4.84
C VAL A 77 -10.62 0.60 -5.78
N CYS A 78 -9.66 0.53 -6.72
CA CYS A 78 -9.51 -0.61 -7.62
C CYS A 78 -9.23 -1.92 -6.87
N GLY A 79 -8.44 -1.88 -5.79
CA GLY A 79 -8.14 -3.07 -4.97
C GLY A 79 -9.36 -3.61 -4.25
N LEU A 80 -10.12 -2.72 -3.65
CA LEU A 80 -11.35 -3.08 -2.97
C LEU A 80 -12.41 -3.61 -3.95
N TRP A 81 -12.53 -2.98 -5.12
CA TRP A 81 -13.42 -3.44 -6.18
C TRP A 81 -13.01 -4.83 -6.70
N TRP A 82 -11.73 -5.04 -6.96
CA TRP A 82 -11.19 -6.34 -7.35
C TRP A 82 -11.47 -7.42 -6.30
N ALA A 83 -11.25 -7.14 -5.02
CA ALA A 83 -11.53 -8.09 -3.94
C ALA A 83 -13.02 -8.49 -3.92
N LYS A 84 -13.92 -7.52 -4.15
CA LYS A 84 -15.35 -7.76 -4.28
C LYS A 84 -15.69 -8.67 -5.46
N GLU A 85 -15.16 -8.38 -6.66
CA GLU A 85 -15.39 -9.19 -7.87
C GLU A 85 -14.83 -10.62 -7.75
N THR A 86 -13.75 -10.77 -6.98
CA THR A 86 -13.14 -12.09 -6.68
C THR A 86 -13.88 -12.83 -5.56
N ASN A 87 -14.95 -12.25 -4.99
CA ASN A 87 -15.73 -12.78 -3.88
C ASN A 87 -14.90 -13.04 -2.61
N PHE A 88 -13.87 -12.24 -2.37
CA PHE A 88 -13.09 -12.35 -1.14
C PHE A 88 -13.98 -12.04 0.07
N THR A 89 -13.81 -12.82 1.12
CA THR A 89 -14.41 -12.55 2.42
C THR A 89 -13.95 -11.20 2.96
N PRO A 90 -14.67 -10.59 3.91
CA PRO A 90 -14.22 -9.36 4.58
C PRO A 90 -12.83 -9.51 5.21
N GLU A 91 -12.54 -10.69 5.76
CA GLU A 91 -11.26 -11.01 6.39
C GLU A 91 -10.13 -11.08 5.36
N GLN A 92 -10.35 -11.72 4.21
CA GLN A 92 -9.39 -11.75 3.09
C GLN A 92 -9.22 -10.38 2.43
N THR A 93 -10.31 -9.61 2.31
CA THR A 93 -10.29 -8.24 1.78
C THR A 93 -9.45 -7.35 2.69
N SER A 94 -9.68 -7.39 4.00
CA SER A 94 -8.86 -6.67 4.99
C SER A 94 -7.39 -7.05 4.87
N PHE A 95 -7.07 -8.34 4.82
CA PHE A 95 -5.69 -8.79 4.61
C PHE A 95 -5.08 -8.23 3.31
N SER A 96 -5.81 -8.30 2.20
CA SER A 96 -5.34 -7.82 0.90
C SER A 96 -5.09 -6.32 0.90
N MET A 97 -5.99 -5.53 1.50
CA MET A 97 -5.82 -4.08 1.65
C MET A 97 -4.63 -3.72 2.55
N ALA A 98 -4.40 -4.51 3.61
CA ALA A 98 -3.23 -4.35 4.47
C ALA A 98 -1.91 -4.64 3.74
N VAL A 99 -1.88 -5.69 2.92
CA VAL A 99 -0.75 -6.00 2.04
C VAL A 99 -0.51 -4.84 1.08
N MET A 100 -1.53 -4.38 0.36
CA MET A 100 -1.43 -3.24 -0.57
C MET A 100 -0.85 -2.00 0.12
N GLN A 101 -1.31 -1.69 1.32
CA GLN A 101 -0.81 -0.56 2.10
C GLN A 101 0.65 -0.76 2.52
N ARG A 102 1.01 -1.92 3.09
CA ARG A 102 2.38 -2.23 3.51
C ARG A 102 3.36 -2.13 2.34
N LEU A 103 3.00 -2.63 1.17
CA LEU A 103 3.85 -2.58 -0.01
C LEU A 103 4.06 -1.14 -0.51
N LEU A 104 3.02 -0.30 -0.49
CA LEU A 104 3.16 1.13 -0.81
C LEU A 104 4.00 1.88 0.23
N ASP A 105 3.79 1.62 1.52
CA ASP A 105 4.56 2.23 2.61
C ASP A 105 6.04 1.84 2.54
N ASN A 106 6.36 0.61 2.14
CA ASN A 106 7.72 0.18 1.87
C ASN A 106 8.39 1.02 0.76
N ILE A 107 7.67 1.38 -0.29
CA ILE A 107 8.20 2.27 -1.35
C ILE A 107 8.35 3.69 -0.79
N ARG A 108 7.29 4.20 -0.17
CA ARG A 108 7.18 5.60 0.24
C ARG A 108 8.14 5.96 1.38
N GLU A 109 8.11 5.18 2.46
CA GLU A 109 8.79 5.52 3.71
C GLU A 109 10.18 4.88 3.78
N LYS A 110 10.32 3.64 3.28
CA LYS A 110 11.59 2.89 3.35
C LYS A 110 12.43 2.99 2.07
N ARG A 111 11.88 3.54 0.98
CA ARG A 111 12.51 3.53 -0.37
C ARG A 111 13.00 2.13 -0.76
N MET A 112 12.23 1.11 -0.39
CA MET A 112 12.61 -0.29 -0.55
C MET A 112 12.67 -0.64 -2.03
N PRO A 113 13.72 -1.32 -2.52
CA PRO A 113 13.80 -1.76 -3.91
C PRO A 113 12.80 -2.88 -4.18
N LEU A 114 12.42 -3.02 -5.46
CA LEU A 114 11.41 -3.98 -5.92
C LEU A 114 11.62 -5.41 -5.37
N VAL A 115 12.85 -5.92 -5.45
CA VAL A 115 13.17 -7.31 -5.07
C VAL A 115 12.91 -7.52 -3.57
N GLU A 116 13.31 -6.57 -2.71
CA GLU A 116 13.09 -6.67 -1.27
C GLU A 116 11.59 -6.55 -0.93
N ASN A 117 10.86 -5.67 -1.60
CA ASN A 117 9.43 -5.51 -1.36
C ASN A 117 8.62 -6.73 -1.85
N LEU A 118 9.08 -7.38 -2.92
CA LEU A 118 8.54 -8.68 -3.36
C LEU A 118 8.77 -9.77 -2.31
N MET A 119 9.92 -9.77 -1.62
CA MET A 119 10.17 -10.70 -0.51
C MET A 119 9.24 -10.42 0.68
N GLU A 120 8.97 -9.16 1.02
CA GLU A 120 7.98 -8.81 2.05
C GLU A 120 6.57 -9.28 1.66
N PHE A 121 6.19 -9.15 0.39
CA PHE A 121 4.94 -9.71 -0.12
C PHE A 121 4.89 -11.24 0.02
N ALA A 122 5.95 -11.93 -0.40
CA ALA A 122 6.04 -13.38 -0.31
C ALA A 122 5.93 -13.90 1.13
N LYS A 123 6.54 -13.20 2.11
CA LYS A 123 6.40 -13.50 3.54
C LYS A 123 4.95 -13.34 4.01
N ALA A 124 4.31 -12.22 3.66
CA ALA A 124 2.92 -11.96 4.03
C ALA A 124 1.96 -13.00 3.44
N LEU A 125 2.14 -13.35 2.17
CA LEU A 125 1.36 -14.38 1.49
C LEU A 125 1.57 -15.76 2.13
N GLY A 126 2.83 -16.12 2.41
CA GLY A 126 3.16 -17.37 3.10
C GLY A 126 2.51 -17.49 4.47
N ALA A 127 2.43 -16.40 5.23
CA ALA A 127 1.74 -16.38 6.52
C ALA A 127 0.21 -16.53 6.38
N ALA A 128 -0.39 -16.01 5.31
CA ALA A 128 -1.83 -16.13 5.06
C ALA A 128 -2.24 -17.52 4.53
N SER A 129 -1.37 -18.18 3.78
CA SER A 129 -1.58 -19.55 3.29
C SER A 129 -1.18 -20.62 4.31
N GLN A 130 -0.63 -20.23 5.46
CA GLN A 130 -0.40 -21.16 6.57
C GLN A 130 -1.69 -21.41 7.35
N CYS A 131 -1.93 -22.70 7.60
CA CYS A 131 -2.95 -23.21 8.48
C CYS A 131 -2.88 -22.60 9.88
N ARG A 132 -3.97 -21.95 10.35
CA ARG A 132 -4.05 -21.44 11.72
C ARG A 132 -4.49 -22.54 12.67
N THR A 133 -3.65 -22.88 13.65
CA THR A 133 -4.00 -23.87 14.67
C THR A 133 -5.08 -23.31 15.61
N SER A 134 -6.33 -23.65 15.35
CA SER A 134 -7.42 -23.53 16.33
C SER A 134 -8.17 -24.86 16.38
N GLU A 135 -8.50 -25.30 17.58
CA GLU A 135 -8.67 -26.70 18.01
C GLU A 135 -9.84 -27.50 17.41
N GLU A 136 -10.42 -27.10 16.28
CA GLU A 136 -11.52 -27.88 15.68
C GLU A 136 -11.55 -27.89 14.15
N TYR A 137 -11.09 -26.84 13.47
CA TYR A 137 -10.94 -26.80 12.01
C TYR A 137 -9.79 -25.87 11.62
N THR A 138 -8.83 -26.40 10.87
CA THR A 138 -7.63 -25.67 10.45
C THR A 138 -7.75 -25.32 8.97
N THR A 139 -8.16 -24.09 8.66
CA THR A 139 -8.15 -23.57 7.29
C THR A 139 -7.21 -22.36 7.20
N PRO A 140 -6.43 -22.24 6.11
CA PRO A 140 -5.66 -21.03 5.84
C PRO A 140 -6.60 -19.83 5.62
N LEU A 141 -6.06 -18.61 5.66
CA LEU A 141 -6.83 -17.42 5.28
C LEU A 141 -7.04 -17.39 3.75
N LEU A 142 -6.03 -17.79 3.00
CA LEU A 142 -6.05 -17.86 1.55
C LEU A 142 -5.75 -19.28 1.11
N GLU A 143 -6.72 -19.88 0.44
CA GLU A 143 -6.54 -21.10 -0.34
C GLU A 143 -5.68 -20.83 -1.58
N GLU A 144 -5.24 -21.89 -2.27
CA GLU A 144 -4.34 -21.79 -3.42
C GLU A 144 -4.88 -20.85 -4.52
N GLU A 145 -6.17 -20.94 -4.82
CA GLU A 145 -6.83 -20.08 -5.82
C GLU A 145 -6.77 -18.61 -5.43
N GLU A 146 -7.16 -18.30 -4.18
CA GLU A 146 -7.25 -16.95 -3.66
C GLU A 146 -5.86 -16.32 -3.54
N ALA A 147 -4.86 -17.10 -3.13
CA ALA A 147 -3.47 -16.70 -3.13
C ALA A 147 -2.97 -16.35 -4.55
N ARG A 148 -3.33 -17.16 -5.56
CA ARG A 148 -2.98 -16.91 -6.95
C ARG A 148 -3.65 -15.65 -7.52
N GLU A 149 -4.91 -15.40 -7.17
CA GLU A 149 -5.60 -14.17 -7.54
C GLU A 149 -4.91 -12.94 -6.94
N LEU A 150 -4.56 -12.99 -5.65
CA LEU A 150 -3.83 -11.90 -5.00
C LEU A 150 -2.43 -11.66 -5.61
N ILE A 151 -1.68 -12.73 -5.91
CA ILE A 151 -0.39 -12.63 -6.62
C ILE A 151 -0.58 -11.91 -7.96
N THR A 152 -1.58 -12.33 -8.74
CA THR A 152 -1.84 -11.78 -10.07
C THR A 152 -2.22 -10.31 -9.98
N TYR A 153 -3.10 -9.95 -9.04
CA TYR A 153 -3.50 -8.58 -8.80
C TYR A 153 -2.30 -7.70 -8.42
N ILE A 154 -1.55 -8.05 -7.37
CA ILE A 154 -0.42 -7.24 -6.88
C ILE A 154 0.68 -7.10 -7.94
N ARG A 155 0.95 -8.17 -8.70
CA ARG A 155 1.90 -8.11 -9.82
C ARG A 155 1.49 -7.04 -10.83
N ASN A 156 0.22 -7.03 -11.24
CA ASN A 156 -0.27 -6.16 -12.31
C ASN A 156 -0.55 -4.73 -11.81
N SER A 157 -1.01 -4.56 -10.57
CA SER A 157 -1.40 -3.26 -10.00
C SER A 157 -0.20 -2.50 -9.44
N LEU A 158 0.77 -3.18 -8.83
CA LEU A 158 1.91 -2.55 -8.15
C LEU A 158 3.26 -2.89 -8.78
N PHE A 159 3.66 -4.18 -8.83
CA PHE A 159 5.04 -4.53 -9.16
C PHE A 159 5.44 -4.22 -10.61
N GLN A 160 4.54 -4.41 -11.57
CA GLN A 160 4.79 -3.99 -12.96
C GLN A 160 4.93 -2.46 -13.10
N LYS A 161 4.37 -1.70 -12.16
CA LYS A 161 4.37 -0.24 -12.14
C LYS A 161 5.29 0.32 -11.06
N TYR A 162 6.20 -0.49 -10.51
CA TYR A 162 6.97 -0.14 -9.31
C TYR A 162 7.72 1.18 -9.44
N ARG A 163 8.38 1.37 -10.58
CA ARG A 163 9.12 2.61 -10.88
C ARG A 163 8.23 3.85 -10.93
N LEU A 164 6.98 3.70 -11.38
CA LEU A 164 6.02 4.79 -11.38
C LEU A 164 5.68 5.22 -9.96
N TYR A 165 5.45 4.26 -9.06
CA TYR A 165 5.19 4.55 -7.64
C TYR A 165 6.42 5.15 -6.94
N GLU A 166 7.63 4.67 -7.23
CA GLU A 166 8.85 5.31 -6.75
C GLU A 166 8.89 6.79 -7.15
N LEU A 167 8.69 7.09 -8.43
CA LEU A 167 8.65 8.48 -8.93
C LEU A 167 7.53 9.29 -8.30
N LEU A 168 6.33 8.73 -8.16
CA LEU A 168 5.19 9.38 -7.51
C LEU A 168 5.51 9.83 -6.08
N PHE A 169 6.35 9.08 -5.36
CA PHE A 169 6.75 9.40 -3.99
C PHE A 169 8.00 10.29 -3.91
N THR A 170 8.89 10.27 -4.91
CA THR A 170 10.14 11.03 -4.87
C THR A 170 10.08 12.38 -5.58
N THR A 171 9.24 12.53 -6.62
CA THR A 171 9.20 13.74 -7.43
C THR A 171 8.41 14.83 -6.71
N SER A 172 9.07 15.94 -6.36
CA SER A 172 8.38 17.13 -5.88
C SER A 172 7.71 17.84 -7.06
N ARG A 173 6.56 18.49 -6.82
CA ARG A 173 5.89 19.32 -7.85
C ARG A 173 6.79 20.47 -8.34
N GLU A 174 7.79 20.84 -7.55
CA GLU A 174 8.73 21.94 -7.83
C GLU A 174 9.76 21.55 -8.89
N GLU A 175 10.28 20.32 -8.89
CA GLU A 175 11.26 19.86 -9.89
C GLU A 175 10.69 19.90 -11.33
N LEU A 176 9.39 19.61 -11.49
CA LEU A 176 8.72 19.63 -12.80
C LEU A 176 8.43 21.04 -13.32
N LEU A 177 8.16 21.98 -12.41
CA LEU A 177 7.90 23.39 -12.78
C LEU A 177 9.19 24.17 -13.06
N THR A 178 10.32 23.75 -12.47
CA THR A 178 11.62 24.40 -12.69
C THR A 178 12.22 24.07 -14.07
N GLY A 179 11.83 22.96 -14.70
CA GLY A 179 12.25 22.60 -16.06
C GLY A 179 11.48 23.30 -17.17
N THR A 180 10.36 23.97 -16.87
CA THR A 180 9.53 24.68 -17.85
C THR A 180 9.46 26.15 -17.46
N GLU A 181 10.51 26.91 -17.76
CA GLU A 181 10.47 28.37 -17.72
C GLU A 181 9.33 28.85 -18.63
N ARG A 182 8.21 29.29 -18.03
CA ARG A 182 7.10 29.87 -18.77
C ARG A 182 7.45 31.31 -19.11
N THR A 183 8.11 31.54 -20.23
CA THR A 183 8.19 32.86 -20.86
C THR A 183 6.81 33.25 -21.35
N ILE A 184 6.08 34.00 -20.52
CA ILE A 184 4.86 34.69 -20.95
C ILE A 184 5.31 35.96 -21.66
N GLU A 185 5.38 35.92 -22.98
CA GLU A 185 5.58 37.12 -23.79
C GLU A 185 4.29 37.96 -23.78
N VAL A 186 4.33 39.08 -23.07
CA VAL A 186 3.24 40.05 -23.08
C VAL A 186 3.46 41.01 -24.24
N PHE A 187 2.69 40.85 -25.31
CA PHE A 187 2.62 41.85 -26.38
C PHE A 187 1.85 43.07 -25.88
N GLY A 188 2.58 44.11 -25.45
CA GLY A 188 2.01 45.43 -25.26
C GLY A 188 1.61 46.00 -26.61
N CYS A 189 0.33 46.36 -26.78
CA CYS A 189 -0.11 47.16 -27.92
C CYS A 189 0.57 48.53 -27.83
N GLN A 190 1.70 48.71 -28.52
CA GLN A 190 2.24 50.03 -28.76
C GLN A 190 1.27 50.78 -29.66
N GLY A 191 0.77 51.90 -29.14
CA GLY A 191 -0.21 52.74 -29.81
C GLY A 191 0.26 53.13 -31.20
N VAL A 192 -0.58 52.85 -32.19
CA VAL A 192 -0.43 53.40 -33.52
C VAL A 192 -0.82 54.88 -33.44
N GLN A 193 0.13 55.73 -33.06
CA GLN A 193 0.07 57.14 -33.40
C GLN A 193 0.28 57.28 -34.90
N GLY A 194 -0.68 57.91 -35.58
CA GLY A 194 -0.51 58.39 -36.95
C GLY A 194 -1.57 57.93 -37.94
N LEU A 195 -2.80 58.40 -37.79
CA LEU A 195 -3.71 58.57 -38.94
C LEU A 195 -3.50 59.98 -39.50
N PRO A 196 -3.09 60.16 -40.77
CA PRO A 196 -3.19 61.45 -41.43
C PRO A 196 -4.64 61.67 -41.85
N THR A 197 -5.34 62.58 -41.18
CA THR A 197 -6.59 63.19 -41.67
C THR A 197 -6.31 64.06 -42.87
N HIS A 198 -6.27 63.47 -44.07
CA HIS A 198 -6.59 64.17 -45.30
C HIS A 198 -7.22 63.17 -46.27
N LEU A 199 -8.54 63.29 -46.43
CA LEU A 199 -9.30 63.16 -47.69
C LEU A 199 -10.80 63.05 -47.34
N TYR A 200 -11.43 64.21 -47.11
CA TYR A 200 -12.85 64.40 -47.36
C TYR A 200 -12.99 65.68 -48.20
N SER A 201 -13.11 65.51 -49.51
CA SER A 201 -13.69 66.50 -50.41
C SER A 201 -14.13 65.81 -51.70
N GLN A 202 -15.37 65.32 -51.71
CA GLN A 202 -16.40 65.64 -52.71
C GLN A 202 -17.75 65.14 -52.23
#